data_AF-A0A2S8GPG6-F1
#
_entry.id   AF-A0A2S8GPG6-F1
#
_cell.length_a   1.000
_cell.length_b   1.000
_cell.length_c   1.000
_cell.angle_alpha   90.00
_cell.angle_beta   90.00
_cell.angle_gamma   90.00
#
_symmetry.space_group_name_H-M   'P 1'
#
loop_
_entity.id
_entity.type
_entity.pdbx_description
1 polymer ?
#
loop_
_entity_poly.entity_id
_entity_poly.type
_entity_poly.pdbx_seq_one_letter_code
_entity_poly.pdbx_strand_id
1 'polypeptide(L)'
;MDNEALLEINDRESSQVESVPRFSLQMLLAWVAITAGLFEFWRETHPRLDNQVGLMLGLTTIRLTVWSLGLCGLGFRVWWWKHERKIPWQPGHWLLCLAGCLGLLEILSVLSDAAFWRVDPFPGPTGFWIQTNFHYLFSIGALVVVWGVVIFAPMGKAWRLAILPLALQRTLGLGFQVAFSMFGIIINPSTGSVATILLWTHGILSLISPIPIMFLAIRDVATKTPQRDWMHWVGVAAWILLVLSPVVANLLFPLML
;
A
#
# COMPACT_ATOMS: atom_id res chain seq x y z
N MET A 1 36.20 42.39 9.47
CA MET A 1 35.33 41.21 9.68
C MET A 1 35.06 40.70 8.29
N ASP A 2 35.81 39.68 7.93
CA ASP A 2 36.28 39.49 6.56
C ASP A 2 35.32 38.61 5.77
N ASN A 3 35.01 39.05 4.55
CA ASN A 3 34.12 38.34 3.62
C ASN A 3 34.59 36.90 3.33
N GLU A 4 35.87 36.59 3.53
CA GLU A 4 36.43 35.24 3.40
C GLU A 4 35.90 34.28 4.46
N ALA A 5 35.70 34.74 5.71
CA ALA A 5 35.16 33.89 6.77
C ALA A 5 33.67 33.56 6.54
N LEU A 6 32.91 34.50 5.95
CA LEU A 6 31.53 34.26 5.54
C LEU A 6 31.44 33.29 4.36
N LEU A 7 32.37 33.36 3.39
CA LEU A 7 32.45 32.41 2.28
C LEU A 7 32.87 31.01 2.73
N GLU A 8 33.83 30.88 3.65
CA GLU A 8 34.23 29.57 4.21
C GLU A 8 33.09 28.91 5.01
N ILE A 9 32.27 29.70 5.72
CA ILE A 9 31.09 29.17 6.42
C ILE A 9 30.04 28.70 5.39
N ASN A 10 29.82 29.47 4.33
CA ASN A 10 28.88 29.12 3.26
C ASN A 10 29.34 27.89 2.46
N ASP A 11 30.64 27.73 2.24
CA ASP A 11 31.22 26.57 1.55
C ASP A 11 31.24 25.31 2.43
N ARG A 12 31.38 25.46 3.75
CA ARG A 12 31.22 24.35 4.71
C ARG A 12 29.76 23.94 4.90
N GLU A 13 28.82 24.89 4.87
CA GLU A 13 27.39 24.58 4.86
C GLU A 13 26.95 23.96 3.51
N SER A 14 27.46 24.44 2.37
CA SER A 14 27.10 23.91 1.05
C SER A 14 27.66 22.49 0.81
N SER A 15 28.88 22.22 1.27
CA SER A 15 29.50 20.88 1.18
C SER A 15 28.88 19.85 2.12
N GLN A 16 28.25 20.27 3.23
CA GLN A 16 27.45 19.36 4.06
C GLN A 16 26.05 19.06 3.47
N VAL A 17 25.51 19.97 2.65
CA VAL A 17 24.22 19.80 1.96
C VAL A 17 24.30 18.83 0.77
N GLU A 18 25.50 18.51 0.25
CA GLU A 18 25.69 17.44 -0.74
C GLU A 18 25.43 16.02 -0.18
N SER A 19 25.31 15.89 1.13
CA SER A 19 25.09 14.61 1.80
C SER A 19 23.62 14.26 2.03
N VAL A 20 22.65 14.86 1.33
CA VAL A 20 21.28 14.31 1.23
C VAL A 20 21.04 14.04 -0.24
N PRO A 21 20.60 12.83 -0.66
CA PRO A 21 20.16 12.67 -2.04
C PRO A 21 19.03 13.67 -2.22
N ARG A 22 19.31 14.80 -2.86
CA ARG A 22 18.27 15.68 -3.38
C ARG A 22 17.40 14.73 -4.18
N PHE A 23 16.16 14.57 -3.77
CA PHE A 23 15.17 13.81 -4.52
C PHE A 23 15.23 14.40 -5.92
N SER A 24 15.97 13.75 -6.81
CA SER A 24 16.42 14.46 -8.00
C SER A 24 15.16 14.71 -8.81
N LEU A 25 15.08 15.86 -9.47
CA LEU A 25 13.95 16.14 -10.36
C LEU A 25 13.74 14.96 -11.32
N GLN A 26 14.82 14.29 -11.74
CA GLN A 26 14.80 13.08 -12.54
C GLN A 26 14.14 11.89 -11.84
N MET A 27 14.39 11.65 -10.55
CA MET A 27 13.67 10.64 -9.77
C MET A 27 12.18 11.00 -9.72
N LEU A 28 11.82 12.23 -9.37
CA LEU A 28 10.43 12.69 -9.34
C LEU A 28 9.73 12.52 -10.72
N LEU A 29 10.41 12.89 -11.80
CA LEU A 29 9.91 12.75 -13.17
C LEU A 29 9.77 11.29 -13.58
N ALA A 30 10.73 10.43 -13.24
CA ALA A 30 10.62 8.99 -13.44
C ALA A 30 9.42 8.42 -12.66
N TRP A 31 9.14 8.92 -11.45
CA TRP A 31 7.97 8.53 -10.65
C TRP A 31 6.65 8.98 -11.25
N VAL A 32 6.57 10.23 -11.70
CA VAL A 32 5.40 10.74 -12.42
C VAL A 32 5.19 9.94 -13.71
N ALA A 33 6.25 9.61 -14.44
CA ALA A 33 6.18 8.80 -15.65
C ALA A 33 5.73 7.35 -15.39
N ILE A 34 6.25 6.70 -14.35
CA ILE A 34 5.82 5.36 -13.92
C ILE A 34 4.34 5.38 -13.52
N THR A 35 3.94 6.36 -12.71
CA THR A 35 2.55 6.48 -12.23
C THR A 35 1.59 6.79 -13.39
N ALA A 36 1.97 7.70 -14.28
CA ALA A 36 1.21 8.01 -15.49
C ALA A 36 1.14 6.82 -16.46
N GLY A 37 2.22 6.07 -16.63
CA GLY A 37 2.26 4.87 -17.48
C GLY A 37 1.38 3.74 -16.94
N LEU A 38 1.39 3.50 -15.63
CA LEU A 38 0.48 2.55 -14.98
C LEU A 38 -0.98 2.99 -15.09
N PHE A 39 -1.23 4.29 -14.95
CA PHE A 39 -2.56 4.86 -15.12
C PHE A 39 -3.08 4.65 -16.54
N GLU A 40 -2.24 4.93 -17.54
CA GLU A 40 -2.59 4.74 -18.94
C GLU A 40 -2.80 3.26 -19.29
N PHE A 41 -1.91 2.37 -18.81
CA PHE A 41 -2.08 0.93 -18.93
C PHE A 41 -3.41 0.45 -18.33
N TRP A 42 -3.79 0.97 -17.15
CA TRP A 42 -5.05 0.66 -16.52
C TRP A 42 -6.26 1.14 -17.34
N ARG A 43 -6.18 2.37 -17.85
CA ARG A 43 -7.20 2.98 -18.72
C ARG A 43 -7.42 2.15 -19.99
N GLU A 44 -6.33 1.67 -20.62
CA GLU A 44 -6.40 0.86 -21.84
C GLU A 44 -6.91 -0.56 -21.61
N THR A 45 -6.62 -1.17 -20.46
CA THR A 45 -7.07 -2.54 -20.14
C THR A 45 -8.55 -2.62 -19.78
N HIS A 46 -9.19 -1.49 -19.48
CA HIS A 46 -10.61 -1.42 -19.13
C HIS A 46 -11.39 -0.37 -19.95
N PRO A 47 -11.51 -0.54 -21.28
CA PRO A 47 -12.05 0.49 -22.19
C PRO A 47 -13.56 0.70 -22.11
N ARG A 48 -14.32 -0.10 -21.33
CA ARG A 48 -15.80 -0.07 -21.24
C ARG A 48 -16.30 0.34 -19.85
N LEU A 49 -15.69 1.35 -19.29
CA LEU A 49 -16.03 1.87 -17.98
C LEU A 49 -16.90 3.14 -18.18
N ASP A 50 -18.23 3.01 -18.06
CA ASP A 50 -19.22 4.10 -18.01
C ASP A 50 -19.32 4.74 -16.60
N ASN A 51 -19.40 6.08 -16.51
CA ASN A 51 -19.75 7.02 -15.41
C ASN A 51 -19.53 6.67 -13.90
N GLN A 52 -19.63 5.43 -13.42
CA GLN A 52 -19.23 4.96 -12.07
C GLN A 52 -17.69 4.91 -11.85
N VAL A 53 -16.95 5.60 -12.71
CA VAL A 53 -15.58 5.26 -13.11
C VAL A 53 -14.57 6.24 -12.59
N GLY A 54 -14.92 7.52 -12.43
CA GLY A 54 -14.02 8.49 -11.82
C GLY A 54 -13.56 8.06 -10.42
N LEU A 55 -14.46 7.43 -9.66
CA LEU A 55 -14.16 6.90 -8.34
C LEU A 55 -13.23 5.68 -8.40
N MET A 56 -13.58 4.66 -9.19
CA MET A 56 -12.75 3.44 -9.33
C MET A 56 -11.37 3.74 -9.94
N LEU A 57 -11.33 4.63 -10.93
CA LEU A 57 -10.09 5.12 -11.55
C LEU A 57 -9.26 5.93 -10.54
N GLY A 58 -9.90 6.80 -9.75
CA GLY A 58 -9.23 7.58 -8.69
C GLY A 58 -8.68 6.71 -7.57
N LEU A 59 -9.42 5.68 -7.14
CA LEU A 59 -8.99 4.72 -6.12
C LEU A 59 -7.82 3.87 -6.60
N THR A 60 -7.87 3.43 -7.86
CA THR A 60 -6.75 2.71 -8.49
C THR A 60 -5.54 3.62 -8.63
N THR A 61 -5.73 4.90 -8.98
CA THR A 61 -4.67 5.91 -9.03
C THR A 61 -4.01 6.09 -7.66
N ILE A 62 -4.80 6.13 -6.58
CA ILE A 62 -4.26 6.19 -5.21
C ILE A 62 -3.41 4.95 -4.92
N ARG A 63 -3.87 3.75 -5.28
CA ARG A 63 -3.12 2.49 -5.05
C ARG A 63 -1.83 2.44 -5.85
N LEU A 64 -1.86 2.85 -7.12
CA LEU A 64 -0.68 2.94 -7.99
C LEU A 64 0.31 4.00 -7.50
N THR A 65 -0.18 5.15 -7.02
CA THR A 65 0.66 6.21 -6.45
C THR A 65 1.33 5.74 -5.15
N VAL A 66 0.56 5.10 -4.26
CA VAL A 66 1.06 4.54 -3.00
C VAL A 66 2.07 3.42 -3.25
N TRP A 67 1.84 2.57 -4.26
CA TRP A 67 2.79 1.55 -4.70
C TRP A 67 4.13 2.17 -5.12
N SER A 68 4.08 3.15 -6.02
CA SER A 68 5.24 3.90 -6.49
C SER A 68 6.02 4.50 -5.31
N LEU A 69 5.33 5.18 -4.39
CA LEU A 69 5.92 5.72 -3.17
C LEU A 69 6.60 4.65 -2.30
N GLY A 70 6.01 3.46 -2.20
CA GLY A 70 6.58 2.34 -1.48
C GLY A 70 7.86 1.79 -2.12
N LEU A 71 7.91 1.71 -3.45
CA LEU A 71 9.12 1.37 -4.20
C LEU A 71 10.20 2.46 -4.05
N CYS A 72 9.84 3.75 -4.02
CA CYS A 72 10.78 4.81 -3.67
C CYS A 72 11.43 4.50 -2.33
N GLY A 73 10.60 4.21 -1.31
CA GLY A 73 11.07 3.94 0.03
C GLY A 73 12.08 2.79 0.09
N LEU A 74 11.80 1.71 -0.62
CA LEU A 74 12.73 0.58 -0.76
C LEU A 74 14.01 0.98 -1.51
N GLY A 75 13.90 1.72 -2.61
CA GLY A 75 15.04 2.20 -3.39
C GLY A 75 15.97 3.11 -2.59
N PHE A 76 15.41 4.10 -1.87
CA PHE A 76 16.17 4.97 -0.97
C PHE A 76 16.87 4.18 0.13
N ARG A 77 16.24 3.14 0.66
CA ARG A 77 16.82 2.28 1.69
C ARG A 77 17.98 1.43 1.16
N VAL A 78 17.82 0.83 -0.01
CA VAL A 78 18.92 0.10 -0.69
C VAL A 78 20.07 1.05 -1.01
N TRP A 79 19.76 2.28 -1.44
CA TRP A 79 20.77 3.30 -1.70
C TRP A 79 21.51 3.73 -0.43
N TRP A 80 20.80 3.96 0.69
CA TRP A 80 21.40 4.26 1.99
C TRP A 80 22.32 3.15 2.47
N TRP A 81 21.91 1.89 2.30
CA TRP A 81 22.74 0.75 2.61
C TRP A 81 24.04 0.75 1.79
N LYS A 82 23.93 0.97 0.46
CA LYS A 82 25.09 1.00 -0.44
C LYS A 82 26.07 2.15 -0.14
N HIS A 83 25.58 3.26 0.41
CA HIS A 83 26.39 4.44 0.75
C HIS A 83 26.71 4.52 2.25
N GLU A 84 26.62 3.39 2.96
CA GLU A 84 26.96 3.25 4.38
C GLU A 84 26.27 4.23 5.32
N ARG A 85 25.10 4.76 4.92
CA ARG A 85 24.34 5.68 5.74
C ARG A 85 23.58 4.93 6.82
N LYS A 86 23.98 5.12 8.06
CA LYS A 86 23.38 4.49 9.25
C LYS A 86 22.14 5.27 9.74
N ILE A 87 21.15 5.48 8.86
CA ILE A 87 19.86 6.06 9.26
C ILE A 87 19.00 4.94 9.87
N PRO A 88 18.63 5.01 11.17
CA PRO A 88 17.86 3.96 11.81
C PRO A 88 16.48 3.80 11.15
N TRP A 89 16.00 2.56 11.11
CA TRP A 89 14.66 2.27 10.59
C TRP A 89 13.58 2.81 11.53
N GLN A 90 12.97 3.93 11.13
CA GLN A 90 11.76 4.44 11.79
C GLN A 90 10.49 3.69 11.33
N PRO A 91 9.41 3.65 12.12
CA PRO A 91 8.20 2.90 11.81
C PRO A 91 7.56 3.23 10.45
N GLY A 92 7.47 4.51 10.10
CA GLY A 92 6.94 4.94 8.81
C GLY A 92 7.70 4.38 7.60
N HIS A 93 9.00 4.10 7.71
CA HIS A 93 9.72 3.42 6.62
C HIS A 93 9.21 2.02 6.34
N TRP A 94 8.91 1.26 7.41
CA TRP A 94 8.34 -0.07 7.27
C TRP A 94 6.93 0.00 6.70
N LEU A 95 6.13 0.98 7.11
CA LEU A 95 4.80 1.22 6.54
C LEU A 95 4.87 1.56 5.05
N LEU A 96 5.84 2.38 4.65
CA LEU A 96 6.06 2.74 3.24
C LEU A 96 6.46 1.51 2.41
N CYS A 97 7.40 0.72 2.91
CA CYS A 97 7.81 -0.53 2.25
C CYS A 97 6.65 -1.53 2.16
N LEU A 98 5.87 -1.65 3.24
CA LEU A 98 4.70 -2.51 3.30
C LEU A 98 3.63 -2.06 2.29
N ALA A 99 3.38 -0.77 2.18
CA ALA A 99 2.47 -0.21 1.18
C ALA A 99 2.94 -0.51 -0.25
N GLY A 100 4.24 -0.42 -0.53
CA GLY A 100 4.85 -0.82 -1.80
C GLY A 100 4.67 -2.31 -2.10
N CYS A 101 4.97 -3.19 -1.15
CA CYS A 101 4.78 -4.63 -1.36
C CYS A 101 3.30 -5.00 -1.60
N LEU A 102 2.39 -4.38 -0.85
CA LEU A 102 0.95 -4.63 -1.00
C LEU A 102 0.42 -4.15 -2.35
N GLY A 103 0.81 -2.94 -2.79
CA GLY A 103 0.46 -2.44 -4.12
C GLY A 103 1.03 -3.29 -5.25
N LEU A 104 2.25 -3.83 -5.08
CA LEU A 104 2.89 -4.67 -6.10
C LEU A 104 2.09 -5.95 -6.34
N LEU A 105 1.69 -6.61 -5.26
CA LEU A 105 0.92 -7.85 -5.33
C LEU A 105 -0.44 -7.63 -6.00
N GLU A 106 -1.05 -6.46 -5.78
CA GLU A 106 -2.30 -6.10 -6.43
C GLU A 106 -2.11 -5.86 -7.94
N ILE A 107 -1.09 -5.11 -8.34
CA ILE A 107 -0.74 -4.91 -9.75
C ILE A 107 -0.43 -6.25 -10.44
N LEU A 108 0.38 -7.10 -9.79
CA LEU A 108 0.70 -8.42 -10.32
C LEU A 108 -0.54 -9.31 -10.47
N SER A 109 -1.50 -9.22 -9.55
CA SER A 109 -2.78 -9.93 -9.65
C SER A 109 -3.55 -9.52 -10.90
N VAL A 110 -3.68 -8.21 -11.14
CA VAL A 110 -4.38 -7.68 -12.32
C VAL A 110 -3.64 -8.06 -13.60
N LEU A 111 -2.32 -7.89 -13.63
CA LEU A 111 -1.51 -8.25 -14.81
C LEU A 111 -1.62 -9.73 -15.14
N SER A 112 -1.63 -10.58 -14.11
CA SER A 112 -1.80 -12.02 -14.28
C SER A 112 -3.17 -12.34 -14.86
N ASP A 113 -4.24 -11.75 -14.32
CA ASP A 113 -5.59 -11.94 -14.83
C ASP A 113 -5.71 -11.47 -16.30
N ALA A 114 -5.21 -10.28 -16.62
CA ALA A 114 -5.17 -9.76 -17.99
C ALA A 114 -4.36 -10.65 -18.94
N ALA A 115 -3.24 -11.22 -18.47
CA ALA A 115 -2.43 -12.16 -19.26
C ALA A 115 -3.18 -13.47 -19.50
N PHE A 116 -3.86 -14.01 -18.49
CA PHE A 116 -4.68 -15.21 -18.63
C PHE A 116 -5.80 -15.04 -19.65
N TRP A 117 -6.56 -13.94 -19.58
CA TRP A 117 -7.62 -13.64 -20.54
C TRP A 117 -7.13 -13.42 -21.97
N ARG A 118 -5.89 -12.95 -22.14
CA ARG A 118 -5.26 -12.83 -23.46
C ARG A 118 -4.79 -14.16 -24.03
N VAL A 119 -4.26 -15.04 -23.19
CA VAL A 119 -3.72 -16.35 -23.61
C VAL A 119 -4.84 -17.36 -23.88
N ASP A 120 -5.84 -17.41 -23.00
CA ASP A 120 -6.98 -18.33 -23.12
C ASP A 120 -8.29 -17.60 -22.78
N PRO A 121 -8.92 -16.94 -23.78
CA PRO A 121 -10.16 -16.20 -23.59
C PRO A 121 -11.39 -17.10 -23.42
N PHE A 122 -11.30 -18.40 -23.73
CA PHE A 122 -12.39 -19.37 -23.61
C PHE A 122 -11.91 -20.59 -22.84
N PRO A 123 -11.54 -20.43 -21.56
CA PRO A 123 -10.93 -21.48 -20.80
C PRO A 123 -11.92 -22.62 -20.54
N GLY A 124 -11.46 -23.85 -20.73
CA GLY A 124 -12.17 -25.03 -20.24
C GLY A 124 -12.30 -25.00 -18.71
N PRO A 125 -13.11 -25.88 -18.09
CA PRO A 125 -13.39 -25.83 -16.64
C PRO A 125 -12.14 -25.77 -15.74
N THR A 126 -11.10 -26.53 -16.09
CA THR A 126 -9.82 -26.52 -15.35
C THR A 126 -9.05 -25.22 -15.56
N GLY A 127 -8.99 -24.70 -16.78
CA GLY A 127 -8.37 -23.41 -17.08
C GLY A 127 -9.08 -22.28 -16.34
N PHE A 128 -10.42 -22.29 -16.36
CA PHE A 128 -11.25 -21.30 -15.70
C PHE A 128 -11.03 -21.34 -14.19
N TRP A 129 -10.94 -22.54 -13.60
CA TRP A 129 -10.62 -22.71 -12.19
C TRP A 129 -9.24 -22.13 -11.85
N ILE A 130 -8.20 -22.43 -12.64
CA ILE A 130 -6.86 -21.86 -12.42
C ILE A 130 -6.91 -20.33 -12.49
N GLN A 131 -7.50 -19.76 -13.54
CA GLN A 131 -7.61 -18.31 -13.74
C GLN A 131 -8.34 -17.63 -12.58
N THR A 132 -9.51 -18.15 -12.19
CA THR A 132 -10.29 -17.60 -11.08
C THR A 132 -9.64 -17.79 -9.71
N ASN A 133 -8.75 -18.76 -9.51
CA ASN A 133 -8.13 -19.00 -8.20
C ASN A 133 -6.69 -18.45 -8.10
N PHE A 134 -6.06 -18.10 -9.22
CA PHE A 134 -4.66 -17.66 -9.23
C PHE A 134 -4.42 -16.40 -8.38
N HIS A 135 -5.41 -15.50 -8.32
CA HIS A 135 -5.34 -14.30 -7.50
C HIS A 135 -5.17 -14.59 -5.99
N TYR A 136 -5.57 -15.77 -5.51
CA TYR A 136 -5.35 -16.17 -4.11
C TYR A 136 -3.88 -16.28 -3.73
N LEU A 137 -2.99 -16.59 -4.69
CA LEU A 137 -1.54 -16.61 -4.44
C LEU A 137 -1.04 -15.22 -4.03
N PHE A 138 -1.54 -14.16 -4.68
CA PHE A 138 -1.18 -12.77 -4.34
C PHE A 138 -1.80 -12.34 -3.00
N SER A 139 -3.02 -12.79 -2.69
CA SER A 139 -3.65 -12.57 -1.37
C SER A 139 -2.87 -13.24 -0.24
N ILE A 140 -2.40 -14.48 -0.44
CA ILE A 140 -1.54 -15.20 0.50
C ILE A 140 -0.20 -14.46 0.65
N GLY A 141 0.42 -14.06 -0.46
CA GLY A 141 1.65 -13.27 -0.44
C GLY A 141 1.48 -11.99 0.39
N ALA A 142 0.36 -11.29 0.21
CA ALA A 142 0.08 -10.07 0.95
C ALA A 142 -0.10 -10.31 2.45
N LEU A 143 -0.72 -11.42 2.81
CA LEU A 143 -0.87 -11.86 4.20
C LEU A 143 0.49 -12.18 4.83
N VAL A 144 1.35 -12.90 4.12
CA VAL A 144 2.72 -13.21 4.55
C VAL A 144 3.53 -11.94 4.79
N VAL A 145 3.46 -10.96 3.88
CA VAL A 145 4.20 -9.70 4.03
C VAL A 145 3.71 -8.91 5.26
N VAL A 146 2.38 -8.78 5.45
CA VAL A 146 1.81 -8.03 6.58
C VAL A 146 2.14 -8.70 7.92
N TRP A 147 1.93 -10.02 8.03
CA TRP A 147 2.31 -10.76 9.23
C TRP A 147 3.82 -10.76 9.48
N GLY A 148 4.61 -10.81 8.40
CA GLY A 148 6.06 -10.66 8.47
C GLY A 148 6.47 -9.35 9.12
N VAL A 149 5.80 -8.24 8.77
CA VAL A 149 6.04 -6.94 9.42
C VAL A 149 5.56 -6.94 10.89
N VAL A 150 4.39 -7.52 11.19
CA VAL A 150 3.87 -7.59 12.58
C VAL A 150 4.83 -8.36 13.49
N ILE A 151 5.38 -9.47 13.02
CA ILE A 151 6.21 -10.38 13.83
C ILE A 151 7.67 -9.90 13.86
N PHE A 152 8.26 -9.64 12.69
CA PHE A 152 9.71 -9.51 12.54
C PHE A 152 10.19 -8.06 12.40
N ALA A 153 9.33 -7.09 12.07
CA ALA A 153 9.84 -5.75 11.87
C ALA A 153 10.40 -5.16 13.18
N PRO A 154 11.63 -4.61 13.16
CA PRO A 154 12.27 -3.96 14.31
C PRO A 154 11.66 -2.59 14.59
N MET A 155 10.36 -2.57 14.89
CA MET A 155 9.59 -1.40 15.28
C MET A 155 9.17 -1.48 16.74
N GLY A 156 8.92 -0.33 17.36
CA GLY A 156 8.32 -0.24 18.69
C GLY A 156 7.04 -1.07 18.77
N LYS A 157 6.81 -1.76 19.89
CA LYS A 157 5.66 -2.68 20.06
C LYS A 157 4.32 -2.03 19.70
N ALA A 158 4.14 -0.76 20.06
CA ALA A 158 2.93 0.00 19.73
C ALA A 158 2.69 0.08 18.21
N TRP A 159 3.73 0.38 17.43
CA TRP A 159 3.64 0.47 15.96
C TRP A 159 3.36 -0.88 15.30
N ARG A 160 3.90 -1.98 15.83
CA ARG A 160 3.55 -3.33 15.36
C ARG A 160 2.10 -3.69 15.65
N LEU A 161 1.62 -3.40 16.86
CA LEU A 161 0.22 -3.63 17.25
C LEU A 161 -0.75 -2.78 16.45
N ALA A 162 -0.33 -1.60 15.99
CA ALA A 162 -1.16 -0.75 15.14
C ALA A 162 -1.40 -1.33 13.73
N ILE A 163 -0.57 -2.27 13.27
CA ILE A 163 -0.75 -2.99 11.99
C ILE A 163 -1.65 -4.22 12.16
N LEU A 164 -1.82 -4.70 13.39
CA LEU A 164 -2.56 -5.93 13.70
C LEU A 164 -4.01 -5.94 13.17
N PRO A 165 -4.80 -4.85 13.26
CA PRO A 165 -6.16 -4.84 12.69
C PRO A 165 -6.18 -5.14 11.20
N LEU A 166 -5.21 -4.62 10.43
CA LEU A 166 -5.12 -4.91 9.00
C LEU A 166 -4.70 -6.36 8.74
N ALA A 167 -3.77 -6.89 9.54
CA ALA A 167 -3.36 -8.28 9.45
C ALA A 167 -4.54 -9.23 9.67
N LEU A 168 -5.34 -8.95 10.71
CA LEU A 168 -6.57 -9.69 11.01
C LEU A 168 -7.62 -9.51 9.90
N GLN A 169 -7.82 -8.29 9.41
CA GLN A 169 -8.75 -8.01 8.30
C GLN A 169 -8.40 -8.82 7.06
N ARG A 170 -7.12 -8.84 6.64
CA ARG A 170 -6.67 -9.61 5.47
C ARG A 170 -6.78 -11.12 5.69
N THR A 171 -6.51 -11.58 6.91
CA THR A 171 -6.66 -13.00 7.28
C THR A 171 -8.12 -13.44 7.20
N LEU A 172 -9.03 -12.65 7.77
CA LEU A 172 -10.47 -12.90 7.70
C LEU A 172 -10.99 -12.78 6.27
N GLY A 173 -10.51 -11.80 5.50
CA GLY A 173 -10.88 -11.62 4.09
C GLY A 173 -10.49 -12.83 3.23
N LEU A 174 -9.27 -13.34 3.38
CA LEU A 174 -8.84 -14.55 2.67
C LEU A 174 -9.65 -15.78 3.12
N GLY A 175 -9.84 -15.95 4.42
CA GLY A 175 -10.66 -17.04 4.97
C GLY A 175 -12.08 -17.01 4.42
N PHE A 176 -12.68 -15.83 4.29
CA PHE A 176 -14.01 -15.66 3.69
C PHE A 176 -14.01 -16.07 2.21
N GLN A 177 -13.04 -15.62 1.42
CA GLN A 177 -12.96 -15.96 0.01
C GLN A 177 -12.77 -17.46 -0.23
N VAL A 178 -11.95 -18.13 0.58
CA VAL A 178 -11.75 -19.59 0.53
C VAL A 178 -13.03 -20.33 0.97
N ALA A 179 -13.67 -19.89 2.05
CA ALA A 179 -14.92 -20.49 2.50
C ALA A 179 -16.03 -20.34 1.45
N PHE A 180 -16.13 -19.17 0.80
CA PHE A 180 -17.13 -18.91 -0.22
C PHE A 180 -16.87 -19.71 -1.50
N SER A 181 -15.62 -19.83 -1.93
CA SER A 181 -15.26 -20.62 -3.11
C SER A 181 -15.47 -22.12 -2.89
N MET A 182 -15.24 -22.64 -1.68
CA MET A 182 -15.44 -24.07 -1.37
C MET A 182 -16.88 -24.43 -1.02
N PHE A 183 -17.62 -23.54 -0.35
CA PHE A 183 -18.93 -23.84 0.22
C PHE A 183 -20.07 -22.96 -0.32
N GLY A 184 -19.84 -22.14 -1.35
CA GLY A 184 -20.83 -21.17 -1.87
C GLY A 184 -22.17 -21.76 -2.32
N ILE A 185 -22.24 -23.07 -2.59
CA ILE A 185 -23.49 -23.78 -2.89
C ILE A 185 -24.29 -24.10 -1.61
N ILE A 186 -23.61 -24.23 -0.47
CA ILE A 186 -24.19 -24.59 0.84
C ILE A 186 -24.42 -23.34 1.70
N ILE A 187 -23.53 -22.34 1.60
CA ILE A 187 -23.62 -21.07 2.29
C ILE A 187 -24.43 -20.12 1.43
N ASN A 188 -25.74 -20.05 1.65
CA ASN A 188 -26.57 -19.05 1.00
C ASN A 188 -26.13 -17.64 1.44
N PRO A 189 -25.51 -16.82 0.56
CA PRO A 189 -24.98 -15.49 0.92
C PRO A 189 -26.05 -14.52 1.39
N SER A 190 -27.32 -14.75 1.03
CA SER A 190 -28.42 -13.82 1.27
C SER A 190 -29.11 -13.99 2.64
N THR A 191 -28.86 -15.09 3.35
CA THR A 191 -29.67 -15.46 4.54
C THR A 191 -28.89 -16.05 5.72
N GLY A 192 -27.60 -16.36 5.57
CA GLY A 192 -26.80 -16.92 6.66
C GLY A 192 -26.32 -15.85 7.65
N SER A 193 -26.75 -15.93 8.91
CA SER A 193 -26.28 -15.05 10.01
C SER A 193 -24.75 -14.98 10.09
N VAL A 194 -24.07 -16.07 9.71
CA VAL A 194 -22.61 -16.19 9.64
C VAL A 194 -22.00 -15.28 8.57
N ALA A 195 -22.56 -15.25 7.35
CA ALA A 195 -22.07 -14.37 6.27
C ALA A 195 -22.23 -12.90 6.65
N THR A 196 -23.37 -12.54 7.25
CA THR A 196 -23.62 -11.19 7.78
C THR A 196 -22.61 -10.81 8.86
N ILE A 197 -22.40 -11.65 9.88
CA ILE A 197 -21.43 -11.39 10.96
C ILE A 197 -20.02 -11.21 10.41
N LEU A 198 -19.60 -12.06 9.47
CA LEU A 198 -18.27 -11.98 8.86
C LEU A 198 -18.10 -10.71 8.02
N LEU A 199 -19.11 -10.31 7.24
CA LEU A 199 -19.10 -9.08 6.46
C LEU A 199 -19.01 -7.84 7.37
N TRP A 200 -19.82 -7.79 8.44
CA TRP A 200 -19.77 -6.71 9.42
C TRP A 200 -18.41 -6.66 10.14
N THR A 201 -17.86 -7.82 10.51
CA THR A 201 -16.54 -7.90 11.15
C THR A 201 -15.44 -7.38 10.22
N HIS A 202 -15.49 -7.75 8.93
CA HIS A 202 -14.57 -7.23 7.92
C HIS A 202 -14.71 -5.71 7.75
N GLY A 203 -15.95 -5.19 7.68
CA GLY A 203 -16.22 -3.76 7.58
C GLY A 203 -15.73 -2.96 8.79
N ILE A 204 -16.00 -3.44 10.01
CA ILE A 204 -15.55 -2.83 11.27
C ILE A 204 -14.02 -2.80 11.33
N LEU A 205 -13.36 -3.91 11.01
CA LEU A 205 -11.89 -3.96 10.98
C LEU A 205 -11.31 -3.01 9.93
N SER A 206 -11.94 -2.88 8.77
CA SER A 206 -11.53 -1.91 7.75
C SER A 206 -11.61 -0.47 8.24
N LEU A 207 -12.65 -0.13 9.02
CA LEU A 207 -12.83 1.20 9.60
C LEU A 207 -11.85 1.49 10.74
N ILE A 208 -11.56 0.49 11.56
CA ILE A 208 -10.69 0.63 12.72
C ILE A 208 -9.21 0.63 12.33
N SER A 209 -8.83 -0.08 11.27
CA SER A 209 -7.43 -0.26 10.85
C SER A 209 -6.57 1.02 10.72
N PRO A 210 -7.06 2.16 10.21
CA PRO A 210 -6.25 3.37 10.14
C PRO A 210 -6.10 4.09 11.50
N ILE A 211 -7.03 3.87 12.45
CA ILE A 211 -7.12 4.64 13.69
C ILE A 211 -5.88 4.47 14.60
N PRO A 212 -5.38 3.25 14.87
CA PRO A 212 -4.18 3.08 15.70
C PRO A 212 -2.94 3.77 15.13
N ILE A 213 -2.77 3.73 13.80
CA ILE A 213 -1.64 4.37 13.13
C ILE A 213 -1.76 5.90 13.22
N MET A 214 -2.95 6.45 12.99
CA MET A 214 -3.22 7.88 13.18
C MET A 214 -2.97 8.33 14.62
N PHE A 215 -3.46 7.56 15.60
CA PHE A 215 -3.25 7.85 17.01
C PHE A 215 -1.76 7.89 17.38
N LEU A 216 -0.97 6.90 16.91
CA LEU A 216 0.47 6.87 17.14
C LEU A 216 1.20 8.01 16.42
N ALA A 217 0.78 8.37 15.21
CA ALA A 217 1.32 9.51 14.49
C ALA A 217 1.09 10.82 15.25
N ILE A 218 -0.14 11.07 15.72
CA ILE A 218 -0.50 12.25 16.53
C ILE A 218 0.30 12.26 17.84
N ARG A 219 0.39 11.11 18.51
CA ARG A 219 1.20 10.96 19.73
C ARG A 219 2.67 11.29 19.46
N ASP A 220 3.24 10.82 18.36
CA ASP A 220 4.64 11.06 18.02
C ASP A 220 4.91 12.55 17.80
N VAL A 221 3.95 13.29 17.22
CA VAL A 221 4.00 14.77 17.11
C VAL A 221 3.87 15.42 18.49
N ALA A 222 2.89 15.01 19.30
CA ALA A 222 2.58 15.62 20.58
C ALA A 222 3.70 15.44 21.62
N THR A 223 4.36 14.28 21.61
CA THR A 223 5.38 13.91 22.60
C THR A 223 6.79 14.37 22.24
N LYS A 224 6.98 15.08 21.11
CA LYS A 224 8.31 15.51 20.61
C LYS A 224 9.34 14.38 20.62
N THR A 225 8.90 13.16 20.32
CA THR A 225 9.74 11.96 20.10
C THR A 225 10.93 12.33 19.19
N PRO A 226 12.11 11.71 19.34
CA PRO A 226 13.30 12.02 18.52
C PRO A 226 12.93 12.24 17.06
N GLN A 227 13.41 13.36 16.49
CA GLN A 227 12.99 13.92 15.20
C GLN A 227 12.69 12.80 14.19
N ARG A 228 11.40 12.58 13.94
CA ARG A 228 10.94 11.70 12.86
C ARG A 228 11.32 12.35 11.55
N ASP A 229 11.91 11.58 10.64
CA ASP A 229 12.28 12.11 9.33
C ASP A 229 11.04 12.28 8.44
N TRP A 230 11.18 13.04 7.35
CA TRP A 230 10.09 13.25 6.40
C TRP A 230 9.56 11.94 5.80
N MET A 231 10.45 10.94 5.62
CA MET A 231 10.10 9.66 5.02
C MET A 231 9.25 8.79 5.96
N HIS A 232 9.41 8.92 7.27
CA HIS A 232 8.47 8.39 8.24
C HIS A 232 7.05 8.93 8.00
N TRP A 233 6.89 10.24 7.87
CA TRP A 233 5.58 10.87 7.66
C TRP A 233 4.96 10.51 6.31
N VAL A 234 5.77 10.42 5.25
CA VAL A 234 5.32 9.92 3.95
C VAL A 234 4.83 8.48 4.06
N GLY A 235 5.53 7.62 4.80
CA GLY A 235 5.10 6.25 5.02
C GLY A 235 3.80 6.12 5.82
N VAL A 236 3.63 6.94 6.85
CA VAL A 236 2.37 7.02 7.61
C VAL A 236 1.23 7.49 6.70
N ALA A 237 1.44 8.54 5.90
CA ALA A 237 0.44 9.07 4.99
C ALA A 237 0.06 8.06 3.89
N ALA A 238 1.05 7.43 3.25
CA ALA A 238 0.86 6.42 2.22
C ALA A 238 0.06 5.22 2.76
N TRP A 239 0.37 4.79 4.00
CA TRP A 239 -0.36 3.73 4.68
C TRP A 239 -1.81 4.08 4.94
N ILE A 240 -2.06 5.26 5.52
CA ILE A 240 -3.41 5.74 5.82
C ILE A 240 -4.24 5.83 4.53
N LEU A 241 -3.66 6.37 3.46
CA LEU A 241 -4.31 6.44 2.14
C LEU A 241 -4.64 5.04 1.60
N LEU A 242 -3.72 4.09 1.72
CA LEU A 242 -3.96 2.70 1.28
C LEU A 242 -5.13 2.06 2.02
N VAL A 243 -5.15 2.20 3.36
CA VAL A 243 -6.14 1.58 4.24
C VAL A 243 -7.50 2.30 4.17
N LEU A 244 -7.53 3.61 3.95
CA LEU A 244 -8.77 4.37 3.78
C LEU A 244 -9.38 4.21 2.38
N SER A 245 -8.59 3.89 1.35
CA SER A 245 -9.08 3.75 -0.03
C SER A 245 -10.33 2.86 -0.16
N PRO A 246 -10.43 1.67 0.47
CA PRO A 246 -11.61 0.81 0.35
C PRO A 246 -12.82 1.38 1.12
N VAL A 247 -12.59 2.11 2.21
CA VAL A 247 -13.66 2.75 3.00
C VAL A 247 -14.26 3.91 2.22
N VAL A 248 -13.42 4.74 1.60
CA VAL A 248 -13.84 5.84 0.73
C VAL A 248 -14.61 5.28 -0.48
N ALA A 249 -14.16 4.18 -1.06
CA ALA A 249 -14.88 3.47 -2.12
C ALA A 249 -16.29 3.07 -1.69
N ASN A 250 -16.41 2.39 -0.56
CA ASN A 250 -17.68 1.85 -0.05
C ASN A 250 -18.65 2.94 0.42
N LEU A 251 -18.16 4.10 0.88
CA LEU A 251 -18.99 5.22 1.30
C LEU A 251 -19.48 6.08 0.12
N LEU A 252 -18.68 6.21 -0.93
CA LEU A 252 -19.03 7.03 -2.09
C LEU A 252 -19.84 6.26 -3.15
N PHE A 253 -19.72 4.93 -3.22
CA PHE A 253 -20.47 4.10 -4.15
C PHE A 253 -22.01 4.23 -4.04
N PRO A 254 -22.63 4.27 -2.84
CA PRO A 254 -24.09 4.42 -2.70
C PRO A 254 -24.62 5.82 -3.05
N LEU A 255 -23.76 6.84 -3.07
CA LEU A 255 -24.13 8.23 -3.38
C LEU A 255 -24.12 8.51 -4.89
N MET A 256 -23.68 7.54 -5.70
CA MET A 256 -23.55 7.63 -7.15
C MET A 256 -24.58 6.76 -7.90
N LEU A 257 -25.47 6.08 -7.16
CA LEU A 257 -26.65 5.37 -7.64
C LEU A 257 -27.91 6.22 -7.41
#